data_AF-A0AA88V4M3-F1
#
_entry.id   AF-A0AA88V4M3-F1
#
_cell.length_a   1.000
_cell.length_b   1.000
_cell.length_c   1.000
_cell.angle_alpha   90.00
_cell.angle_beta   90.00
_cell.angle_gamma   90.00
#
_symmetry.space_group_name_H-M   'P 1'
#
loop_
_entity.id
_entity.type
_entity.pdbx_description
1 polymer ?
#
loop_
_entity_poly.entity_id
_entity_poly.type
_entity_poly.pdbx_seq_one_letter_code
_entity_poly.pdbx_strand_id
1 'polypeptide(L)'
;MGFCTRSTAIVDVSPVSLEEYSSATRGSKDALKCERVRVSGVSRFKLGSYANVFRITLAPSADISERLHSRIVICFHQNASLGLCQCQKDDWKSVQKGLWSSAMSPYRYGFVDVKFVGDVSGSVSVTVDEEAQVWRFLFLALGFFLLLLAPVISSWVPFYYSSSMAVGVLLVIVILLFQGMKLLPTGRKNVFYLTIYGSVLGAGSYLLHYFSMLVNSLLVNFGMSEDMHYPVSALLLVGIIILGGALGYWLVRKFVISEDGSVDSGIAGFVKWAMRLVAVTFIFQVVYSPPPTPNI
;
A
#
# COMPACT_ATOMS: atom_id res chain seq x y z
N MET A 1 12.33 6.66 35.81
CA MET A 1 11.43 6.94 34.68
C MET A 1 12.03 8.03 33.81
N GLY A 2 12.52 7.67 32.61
CA GLY A 2 12.96 8.62 31.58
C GLY A 2 11.80 9.10 30.70
N PHE A 3 11.90 10.33 30.17
CA PHE A 3 10.91 10.94 29.28
C PHE A 3 11.55 11.30 27.93
N CYS A 4 10.98 10.82 26.81
CA CYS A 4 11.36 11.26 25.47
C CYS A 4 10.32 12.26 24.92
N THR A 5 10.75 13.48 24.60
CA THR A 5 9.94 14.49 23.89
C THR A 5 10.72 15.10 22.72
N ARG A 6 10.28 14.84 21.48
CA ARG A 6 10.61 15.53 20.20
C ARG A 6 11.84 15.03 19.38
N SER A 7 11.64 15.03 18.06
CA SER A 7 12.45 14.74 16.82
C SER A 7 13.82 14.04 16.84
N THR A 8 14.59 14.09 17.91
CA THR A 8 15.81 13.28 18.14
C THR A 8 16.04 13.27 19.65
N ALA A 9 15.06 12.77 20.40
CA ALA A 9 15.19 12.64 21.85
C ALA A 9 15.81 11.27 22.14
N ILE A 10 17.04 11.28 22.63
CA ILE A 10 17.77 10.10 23.07
C ILE A 10 17.69 10.07 24.59
N VAL A 11 17.18 8.96 25.14
CA VAL A 11 17.21 8.71 26.57
C VAL A 11 17.97 7.42 26.81
N ASP A 12 19.07 7.53 27.55
CA ASP A 12 19.82 6.39 28.03
C ASP A 12 19.17 5.81 29.27
N VAL A 13 18.92 4.51 29.22
CA VAL A 13 18.18 3.78 30.21
C VAL A 13 19.06 2.68 30.78
N SER A 14 19.29 2.72 32.08
CA SER A 14 19.94 1.65 32.83
C SER A 14 18.90 0.97 33.71
N PRO A 15 18.45 -0.25 33.35
CA PRO A 15 17.43 -0.96 34.13
C PRO A 15 17.87 -1.16 35.58
N VAL A 16 16.99 -0.84 36.54
CA VAL A 16 17.24 -0.97 37.97
C VAL A 16 16.74 -2.32 38.48
N SER A 17 17.44 -2.93 39.43
CA SER A 17 17.06 -4.22 40.03
C SER A 17 15.72 -4.10 40.75
N LEU A 18 14.74 -4.92 40.37
CA LEU A 18 13.48 -5.07 41.10
C LEU A 18 13.71 -6.05 42.26
N GLU A 19 14.24 -5.57 43.38
CA GLU A 19 14.40 -6.39 44.59
C GLU A 19 13.15 -6.46 45.48
N GLU A 20 12.04 -5.81 45.12
CA GLU A 20 10.89 -5.72 46.02
C GLU A 20 9.57 -5.70 45.25
N TYR A 21 9.03 -6.88 44.87
CA TYR A 21 7.58 -7.06 44.61
C TYR A 21 7.11 -8.53 44.44
N SER A 22 7.99 -9.53 44.47
CA SER A 22 7.61 -10.94 44.22
C SER A 22 7.64 -11.83 45.48
N SER A 23 6.93 -11.44 46.53
CA SER A 23 6.67 -12.34 47.66
C SER A 23 5.49 -13.28 47.37
N ALA A 24 5.56 -14.11 46.32
CA ALA A 24 4.67 -15.28 46.15
C ALA A 24 4.98 -16.12 44.88
N THR A 25 6.16 -16.70 44.71
CA THR A 25 6.30 -18.08 44.18
C THR A 25 7.76 -18.54 44.22
N ARG A 26 7.97 -19.77 44.70
CA ARG A 26 9.28 -20.43 44.75
C ARG A 26 9.87 -20.61 43.34
N GLY A 27 11.14 -20.24 43.17
CA GLY A 27 12.04 -20.85 42.18
C GLY A 27 12.45 -20.02 40.96
N SER A 28 13.33 -19.03 41.16
CA SER A 28 14.48 -18.66 40.30
C SER A 28 14.92 -17.26 40.73
N LYS A 29 16.13 -17.13 41.29
CA LYS A 29 16.74 -15.82 41.62
C LYS A 29 17.35 -15.23 40.36
N ASP A 30 16.52 -14.81 39.42
CA ASP A 30 16.97 -13.92 38.35
C ASP A 30 16.76 -12.50 38.83
N ALA A 31 17.86 -11.76 39.08
CA ALA A 31 17.80 -10.33 39.40
C ALA A 31 17.26 -9.58 38.17
N LEU A 32 15.94 -9.41 38.12
CA LEU A 32 15.26 -8.78 37.00
C LEU A 32 15.48 -7.27 37.09
N LYS A 33 16.20 -6.72 36.11
CA LYS A 33 16.35 -5.27 35.98
C LYS A 33 15.33 -4.74 34.96
N CYS A 34 14.56 -3.73 35.34
CA CYS A 34 13.53 -3.15 34.50
C CYS A 34 13.56 -1.62 34.55
N GLU A 35 13.24 -0.97 33.44
CA GLU A 35 12.91 0.45 33.39
C GLU A 35 11.84 0.73 32.33
N ARG A 36 11.00 1.76 32.59
CA ARG A 36 9.96 2.23 31.67
C ARG A 36 10.29 3.60 31.12
N VAL A 37 10.19 3.75 29.80
CA VAL A 37 10.29 5.02 29.08
C VAL A 37 8.90 5.44 28.59
N ARG A 38 8.51 6.67 28.91
CA ARG A 38 7.28 7.25 28.38
C ARG A 38 7.59 8.03 27.10
N VAL A 39 6.94 7.63 26.01
CA VAL A 39 6.97 8.37 24.74
C VAL A 39 5.71 9.23 24.65
N SER A 40 5.90 10.55 24.67
CA SER A 40 4.78 11.49 24.61
C SER A 40 4.44 11.86 23.17
N GLY A 41 3.16 11.79 22.83
CA GLY A 41 2.66 12.27 21.55
C GLY A 41 2.64 13.80 21.46
N VAL A 42 2.57 14.32 20.23
CA VAL A 42 2.33 15.74 19.94
C VAL A 42 0.85 16.06 19.90
N SER A 43 0.51 17.33 20.11
CA SER A 43 -0.86 17.82 19.98
C SER A 43 -1.40 17.64 18.55
N ARG A 44 -2.66 17.25 18.41
CA ARG A 44 -3.35 17.12 17.11
C ARG A 44 -3.48 18.43 16.33
N PHE A 45 -3.35 19.57 17.02
CA PHE A 45 -3.31 20.88 16.39
C PHE A 45 -2.00 21.13 15.62
N LYS A 46 -0.94 20.34 15.87
CA LYS A 46 0.31 20.39 15.09
C LYS A 46 0.15 19.60 13.78
N LEU A 47 -0.52 20.23 12.81
CA LEU A 47 -0.81 19.67 11.48
C LEU A 47 0.44 19.25 10.70
N GLY A 48 1.60 19.87 10.97
CA GLY A 48 2.86 19.49 10.34
C GLY A 48 3.32 18.05 10.66
N SER A 49 2.73 17.41 11.67
CA SER A 49 3.04 16.01 12.04
C SER A 49 2.05 15.02 11.43
N TYR A 50 1.10 15.46 10.59
CA TYR A 50 -0.05 14.66 10.15
C TYR A 50 0.34 13.50 9.25
N ALA A 51 1.28 13.74 8.34
CA ALA A 51 1.84 12.72 7.45
C ALA A 51 3.12 12.08 8.00
N ASN A 52 3.43 12.31 9.28
CA ASN A 52 4.63 11.79 9.92
C ASN A 52 4.33 10.53 10.74
N VAL A 53 5.38 9.76 11.01
CA VAL A 53 5.38 8.60 11.89
C VAL A 53 6.46 8.80 12.92
N PHE A 54 6.18 8.46 14.18
CA PHE A 54 7.23 8.37 15.19
C PHE A 54 7.86 6.99 15.10
N ARG A 55 9.14 6.95 14.75
CA ARG A 55 9.95 5.75 14.75
C ARG A 55 10.71 5.69 16.07
N ILE A 56 10.32 4.73 16.89
CA ILE A 56 10.99 4.45 18.15
C ILE A 56 12.07 3.44 17.84
N THR A 57 13.32 3.77 18.14
CA THR A 57 14.43 2.82 18.03
C THR A 57 15.08 2.60 19.38
N LEU A 58 15.59 1.39 19.55
CA LEU A 58 16.27 0.98 20.75
C LEU A 58 17.58 0.30 20.36
N ALA A 59 18.69 0.88 20.81
CA ALA A 59 20.03 0.39 20.55
C ALA A 59 20.78 0.19 21.88
N PRO A 60 21.28 -1.03 22.15
CA PRO A 60 22.18 -1.29 23.29
C PRO A 60 23.46 -0.45 23.18
N SER A 61 24.00 -0.04 24.32
CA SER A 61 25.32 0.63 24.37
C SER A 61 26.44 -0.28 23.83
N ALA A 62 27.53 0.34 23.35
CA ALA A 62 28.70 -0.37 22.84
C ALA A 62 29.37 -1.30 23.88
N ASP A 63 29.10 -1.05 25.17
CA ASP A 63 29.60 -1.86 26.28
C ASP A 63 28.91 -3.23 26.39
N ILE A 64 27.76 -3.43 25.72
CA ILE A 64 27.01 -4.68 25.74
C ILE A 64 27.36 -5.52 24.51
N SER A 65 27.99 -6.68 24.73
CA SER A 65 28.31 -7.66 23.67
C SER A 65 27.07 -8.10 22.88
N GLU A 66 27.21 -8.25 21.56
CA GLU A 66 26.13 -8.71 20.66
C GLU A 66 25.47 -10.02 21.10
N ARG A 67 26.24 -10.92 21.73
CA ARG A 67 25.72 -12.20 22.24
C ARG A 67 24.66 -12.02 23.33
N LEU A 68 24.70 -10.89 24.04
CA LEU A 68 23.79 -10.56 25.14
C LEU A 68 22.59 -9.74 24.68
N HIS A 69 22.55 -9.23 23.44
CA HIS A 69 21.42 -8.44 22.94
C HIS A 69 20.12 -9.23 22.95
N SER A 70 20.17 -10.55 22.71
CA SER A 70 19.01 -11.44 22.79
C SER A 70 18.37 -11.53 24.18
N ARG A 71 19.11 -11.15 25.23
CA ARG A 71 18.65 -11.11 26.62
C ARG A 71 17.98 -9.79 27.01
N ILE A 72 18.00 -8.80 26.11
CA ILE A 72 17.26 -7.56 26.24
C ILE A 72 15.90 -7.79 25.60
N VAL A 73 14.85 -7.72 26.42
CA VAL A 73 13.46 -7.88 25.97
C VAL A 73 12.70 -6.59 26.17
N ILE A 74 11.85 -6.26 25.21
CA ILE A 74 11.14 -5.00 25.12
C ILE A 74 9.66 -5.28 24.97
N CYS A 75 8.84 -4.48 25.64
CA CYS A 75 7.41 -4.42 25.43
C CYS A 75 7.01 -2.99 25.07
N PHE A 76 6.28 -2.82 23.96
CA PHE A 76 5.70 -1.54 23.57
C PHE A 76 4.18 -1.59 23.68
N HIS A 77 3.62 -0.73 24.54
CA HIS A 77 2.18 -0.73 24.84
C HIS A 77 1.62 0.69 25.04
N GLN A 78 0.30 0.83 24.93
CA GLN A 78 -0.42 2.09 25.18
C GLN A 78 -1.20 2.08 26.50
N ASN A 79 -1.23 0.94 27.20
CA ASN A 79 -2.00 0.79 28.41
C ASN A 79 -1.24 1.37 29.63
N ALA A 80 -1.77 2.43 30.23
CA ALA A 80 -1.18 3.09 31.39
C ALA A 80 -1.43 2.35 32.71
N SER A 81 -2.40 1.42 32.77
CA SER A 81 -2.69 0.66 33.99
C SER A 81 -1.78 -0.54 34.20
N LEU A 82 -1.00 -0.93 33.19
CA LEU A 82 -0.01 -1.99 33.33
C LEU A 82 1.12 -1.56 34.27
N GLY A 83 1.44 -2.39 35.26
CA GLY A 83 2.60 -2.19 36.13
C GLY A 83 3.92 -2.30 35.35
N LEU A 84 4.99 -1.83 35.97
CA LEU A 84 6.35 -1.79 35.39
C LEU A 84 6.82 -3.20 34.97
N CYS A 85 7.14 -3.41 33.69
CA CYS A 85 7.52 -4.71 33.11
C CYS A 85 6.53 -5.86 33.35
N GLN A 86 5.23 -5.57 33.40
CA GLN A 86 4.18 -6.57 33.58
C GLN A 86 3.41 -6.89 32.28
N CYS A 87 4.04 -6.72 31.11
CA CYS A 87 3.42 -7.12 29.86
C CYS A 87 3.20 -8.64 29.77
N GLN A 88 2.20 -9.06 28.99
CA GLN A 88 1.93 -10.47 28.73
C GLN A 88 3.13 -11.13 28.03
N LYS A 89 3.33 -12.43 28.24
CA LYS A 89 4.51 -13.17 27.72
C LYS A 89 4.70 -13.00 26.21
N ASP A 90 3.61 -12.95 25.44
CA ASP A 90 3.64 -12.86 23.97
C ASP A 90 3.93 -11.44 23.44
N ASP A 91 3.80 -10.41 24.28
CA ASP A 91 4.05 -9.02 23.90
C ASP A 91 5.54 -8.65 23.98
N TRP A 92 6.34 -9.47 24.66
CA TRP A 92 7.78 -9.26 24.79
C TRP A 92 8.51 -9.64 23.50
N LYS A 93 9.29 -8.70 22.97
CA LYS A 93 10.14 -8.90 21.80
C LYS A 93 11.60 -8.77 22.20
N SER A 94 12.45 -9.72 21.79
CA SER A 94 13.89 -9.63 22.01
C SER A 94 14.55 -8.68 21.02
N VAL A 95 15.63 -8.02 21.45
CA VAL A 95 16.49 -7.24 20.56
C VAL A 95 17.37 -8.22 19.77
N GLN A 96 17.11 -8.33 18.48
CA GLN A 96 17.91 -9.15 17.57
C GLN A 96 18.79 -8.23 16.73
N LYS A 97 20.07 -8.58 16.56
CA LYS A 97 21.03 -7.82 15.73
C LYS A 97 21.30 -6.38 16.21
N GLY A 98 21.23 -6.13 17.52
CA GLY A 98 21.61 -4.84 18.12
C GLY A 98 20.69 -3.66 17.87
N LEU A 99 19.55 -3.86 17.20
CA LEU A 99 18.58 -2.79 16.99
C LEU A 99 17.16 -3.33 17.05
N TRP A 100 16.30 -2.65 17.80
CA TRP A 100 14.86 -2.83 17.70
C TRP A 100 14.21 -1.53 17.22
N SER A 101 13.21 -1.63 16.36
CA SER A 101 12.46 -0.47 15.90
C SER A 101 10.97 -0.75 15.82
N SER A 102 10.18 0.26 16.13
CA SER A 102 8.72 0.21 16.01
C SER A 102 8.19 1.57 15.59
N ALA A 103 7.08 1.55 14.86
CA ALA A 103 6.40 2.75 14.39
C ALA A 103 5.16 3.01 15.24
N MET A 104 4.89 4.28 15.54
CA MET A 104 3.63 4.70 16.15
C MET A 104 3.12 6.02 15.58
N SER A 105 1.83 6.29 15.79
CA SER A 105 1.23 7.58 15.45
C SER A 105 1.85 8.69 16.30
N PRO A 106 2.24 9.84 15.70
CA PRO A 106 2.85 10.95 16.42
C PRO A 106 1.90 11.58 17.46
N TYR A 107 0.59 11.38 17.31
CA TYR A 107 -0.44 11.98 18.17
C TYR A 107 -0.83 11.15 19.38
N ARG A 108 -0.28 9.93 19.52
CA ARG A 108 -0.55 9.05 20.65
C ARG A 108 0.66 9.00 21.57
N TYR A 109 0.39 8.78 22.85
CA TYR A 109 1.43 8.41 23.80
C TYR A 109 1.63 6.89 23.78
N GLY A 110 2.80 6.45 24.24
CA GLY A 110 3.13 5.04 24.41
C GLY A 110 4.12 4.84 25.55
N PHE A 111 4.25 3.60 26.00
CA PHE A 111 5.21 3.18 27.00
C PHE A 111 6.09 2.08 26.39
N VAL A 112 7.40 2.21 26.64
CA VAL A 112 8.40 1.22 26.26
C VAL A 112 8.99 0.69 27.56
N ASP A 113 8.71 -0.58 27.85
CA ASP A 113 9.29 -1.28 28.98
C ASP A 113 10.50 -2.08 28.50
N VAL A 114 11.64 -1.86 29.14
CA VAL A 114 12.91 -2.52 28.84
C VAL A 114 13.28 -3.40 30.02
N LYS A 115 13.49 -4.69 29.74
CA LYS A 115 13.83 -5.70 30.74
C LYS A 115 15.10 -6.44 30.33
N PHE A 116 16.02 -6.58 31.28
CA PHE A 116 17.20 -7.42 31.13
C PHE A 116 16.97 -8.78 31.77
N VAL A 117 17.31 -9.84 31.04
CA VAL A 117 17.20 -11.22 31.51
C VAL A 117 18.61 -11.74 31.86
N GLY A 118 18.82 -12.11 33.13
CA GLY A 118 20.12 -12.54 33.65
C GLY A 118 21.11 -11.39 33.91
N ASP A 119 22.40 -11.71 33.98
CA ASP A 119 23.47 -10.78 34.37
C ASP A 119 23.91 -9.83 33.24
N VAL A 120 22.95 -9.11 32.64
CA VAL A 120 23.26 -8.02 31.72
C VAL A 120 23.40 -6.72 32.53
N SER A 121 24.46 -5.99 32.26
CA SER A 121 24.72 -4.66 32.82
C SER A 121 25.12 -3.73 31.68
N GLY A 122 24.72 -2.47 31.79
CA GLY A 122 24.89 -1.48 30.74
C GLY A 122 23.62 -0.65 30.56
N SER A 123 23.71 0.32 29.65
CA SER A 123 22.59 1.18 29.28
C SER A 123 22.07 0.82 27.89
N VAL A 124 20.84 1.23 27.64
CA VAL A 124 20.18 1.15 26.34
C VAL A 124 19.74 2.55 25.95
N SER A 125 20.05 2.96 24.74
CA SER A 125 19.56 4.22 24.17
C SER A 125 18.20 4.00 23.53
N VAL A 126 17.22 4.81 23.91
CA VAL A 126 15.89 4.84 23.27
C VAL A 126 15.76 6.16 22.52
N THR A 127 15.61 6.08 21.20
CA THR A 127 15.42 7.25 20.33
C THR A 127 14.00 7.32 19.81
N VAL A 128 13.51 8.54 19.60
CA VAL A 128 12.21 8.81 18.96
C VAL A 128 12.43 9.81 17.84
N ASP A 129 12.38 9.30 16.62
CA ASP A 129 12.60 10.07 15.40
C ASP A 129 11.28 10.33 14.67
N GLU A 130 11.09 11.55 14.17
CA GLU A 130 9.90 11.94 13.43
C GLU A 130 10.17 11.82 11.92
N GLU A 131 9.64 10.78 11.29
CA GLU A 131 9.86 10.49 9.87
C GLU A 131 8.65 10.89 9.03
N ALA A 132 8.89 11.76 8.05
CA ALA A 132 7.89 12.13 7.05
C ALA A 132 7.74 11.02 6.00
N GLN A 133 6.53 10.48 5.83
CA GLN A 133 6.28 9.47 4.81
C GLN A 133 5.73 10.12 3.53
N VAL A 134 6.56 10.18 2.49
CA VAL A 134 6.22 10.84 1.21
C VAL A 134 4.90 10.33 0.60
N TRP A 135 4.65 9.01 0.67
CA TRP A 135 3.41 8.41 0.17
C TRP A 135 2.14 8.96 0.82
N ARG A 136 2.21 9.33 2.10
CA ARG A 136 1.08 9.93 2.82
C ARG A 136 0.75 11.31 2.29
N PHE A 137 1.76 12.12 1.97
CA PHE A 137 1.54 13.41 1.33
C PHE A 137 0.95 13.27 -0.08
N LEU A 138 1.40 12.28 -0.86
CA LEU A 138 0.84 11.99 -2.17
C LEU A 138 -0.64 11.60 -2.09
N PHE A 139 -1.02 10.71 -1.16
CA PHE A 139 -2.43 10.36 -0.96
C PHE A 139 -3.28 11.53 -0.45
N LEU A 140 -2.74 12.36 0.45
CA LEU A 140 -3.42 13.57 0.90
C LEU A 140 -3.70 14.54 -0.25
N ALA A 141 -2.68 14.80 -1.08
CA ALA A 141 -2.78 15.69 -2.22
C ALA A 141 -3.76 15.15 -3.27
N LEU A 142 -3.67 13.86 -3.59
CA LEU A 142 -4.58 13.20 -4.53
C LEU A 142 -6.03 13.23 -4.03
N GLY A 143 -6.25 12.93 -2.74
CA GLY A 143 -7.57 13.00 -2.14
C GLY A 143 -8.16 14.41 -2.20
N PHE A 144 -7.39 15.44 -1.84
CA PHE A 144 -7.87 16.81 -1.94
C PHE A 144 -8.18 17.22 -3.38
N PHE A 145 -7.32 16.85 -4.33
CA PHE A 145 -7.53 17.09 -5.75
C PHE A 145 -8.81 16.42 -6.27
N LEU A 146 -9.06 15.17 -5.89
CA LEU A 146 -10.29 14.44 -6.24
C LEU A 146 -11.54 15.11 -5.64
N LEU A 147 -11.48 15.62 -4.40
CA LEU A 147 -12.60 16.36 -3.81
C LEU A 147 -12.94 17.63 -4.60
N LEU A 148 -11.93 18.38 -5.03
CA LEU A 148 -12.10 19.61 -5.80
C LEU A 148 -12.59 19.36 -7.23
N LEU A 149 -12.09 18.30 -7.88
CA LEU A 149 -12.49 17.94 -9.23
C LEU A 149 -13.84 17.23 -9.31
N ALA A 150 -14.32 16.63 -8.21
CA ALA A 150 -15.60 15.92 -8.18
C ALA A 150 -16.78 16.70 -8.80
N PRO A 151 -17.06 17.97 -8.44
CA PRO A 151 -18.14 18.72 -9.08
C PRO A 151 -17.88 18.97 -10.57
N VAL A 152 -16.64 19.29 -10.95
CA VAL A 152 -16.28 19.59 -12.34
C VAL A 152 -16.44 18.36 -13.22
N ILE A 153 -15.75 17.26 -12.90
CA ILE A 153 -15.76 16.03 -13.68
C ILE A 153 -17.18 15.45 -13.78
N SER A 154 -17.96 15.51 -12.70
CA SER A 154 -19.29 14.91 -12.66
C SER A 154 -20.25 15.42 -13.74
N SER A 155 -20.14 16.69 -14.12
CA SER A 155 -20.98 17.33 -15.15
C SER A 155 -20.21 17.61 -16.44
N TRP A 156 -18.94 17.20 -16.55
CA TRP A 156 -18.10 17.53 -17.69
C TRP A 156 -18.34 16.55 -18.84
N VAL A 157 -19.19 16.94 -19.79
CA VAL A 157 -19.56 16.13 -20.95
C VAL A 157 -18.35 15.56 -21.73
N PRO A 158 -17.29 16.33 -22.04
CA PRO A 158 -16.12 15.80 -22.76
C PRO A 158 -15.41 14.65 -22.02
N PHE A 159 -15.44 14.63 -20.68
CA PHE A 159 -14.84 13.55 -19.89
C PHE A 159 -15.50 12.21 -20.18
N TYR A 160 -16.83 12.17 -20.21
CA TYR A 160 -17.57 10.94 -20.47
C TYR A 160 -17.37 10.45 -21.90
N TYR A 161 -17.39 11.34 -22.89
CA TYR A 161 -17.10 10.95 -24.27
C TYR A 161 -15.67 10.44 -24.44
N SER A 162 -14.68 11.19 -23.96
CA SER A 162 -13.28 10.80 -24.13
C SER A 162 -12.95 9.50 -23.42
N SER A 163 -13.43 9.32 -22.18
CA SER A 163 -13.20 8.08 -21.43
C SER A 163 -13.93 6.90 -22.04
N SER A 164 -15.18 7.06 -22.44
CA SER A 164 -15.97 5.97 -23.05
C SER A 164 -15.45 5.60 -24.44
N MET A 165 -15.02 6.55 -25.26
CA MET A 165 -14.37 6.27 -26.55
C MET A 165 -13.06 5.49 -26.35
N ALA A 166 -12.22 5.91 -25.41
CA ALA A 166 -10.97 5.21 -25.10
C ALA A 166 -11.24 3.78 -24.62
N VAL A 167 -12.19 3.60 -23.69
CA VAL A 167 -12.63 2.27 -23.23
C VAL A 167 -13.22 1.45 -24.39
N GLY A 168 -14.02 2.05 -25.26
CA GLY A 168 -14.59 1.39 -26.43
C GLY A 168 -13.52 0.88 -27.41
N VAL A 169 -12.50 1.69 -27.70
CA VAL A 169 -11.34 1.27 -28.51
C VAL A 169 -10.57 0.14 -27.83
N LEU A 170 -10.29 0.26 -26.53
CA LEU A 170 -9.63 -0.79 -25.76
C LEU A 170 -10.44 -2.09 -25.75
N LEU A 171 -11.77 -2.02 -25.63
CA LEU A 171 -12.66 -3.18 -25.69
C LEU A 171 -12.60 -3.84 -27.06
N VAL A 172 -12.65 -3.08 -28.17
CA VAL A 172 -12.51 -3.66 -29.51
C VAL A 172 -11.15 -4.34 -29.66
N ILE A 173 -10.07 -3.71 -29.19
CA ILE A 173 -8.73 -4.31 -29.18
C ILE A 173 -8.76 -5.63 -28.39
N VAL A 174 -9.26 -5.64 -27.15
CA VAL A 174 -9.33 -6.84 -26.31
C VAL A 174 -10.19 -7.94 -26.94
N ILE A 175 -11.33 -7.60 -27.55
CA ILE A 175 -12.19 -8.55 -28.26
C ILE A 175 -11.47 -9.15 -29.46
N LEU A 176 -10.79 -8.34 -30.27
CA LEU A 176 -10.02 -8.81 -31.42
C LEU A 176 -8.86 -9.71 -30.99
N LEU A 177 -8.16 -9.33 -29.91
CA LEU A 177 -7.14 -10.16 -29.28
C LEU A 177 -7.73 -11.50 -28.81
N PHE A 178 -8.91 -11.50 -28.18
CA PHE A 178 -9.59 -12.70 -27.69
C PHE A 178 -10.15 -13.61 -28.81
N GLN A 179 -10.71 -13.02 -29.87
CA GLN A 179 -11.18 -13.78 -31.05
C GLN A 179 -9.99 -14.36 -31.82
N GLY A 180 -8.89 -13.63 -31.89
CA GLY A 180 -7.59 -14.12 -32.35
C GLY A 180 -7.12 -15.33 -31.56
N MET A 181 -7.36 -15.37 -30.24
CA MET A 181 -7.04 -16.49 -29.33
C MET A 181 -7.90 -17.75 -29.52
N LYS A 182 -9.12 -17.64 -30.08
CA LYS A 182 -10.09 -18.76 -30.21
C LYS A 182 -9.90 -19.61 -31.48
N LEU A 183 -9.18 -19.10 -32.48
CA LEU A 183 -9.13 -19.68 -33.82
C LEU A 183 -8.00 -20.68 -34.08
N LEU A 184 -7.15 -21.03 -33.09
CA LEU A 184 -6.02 -21.95 -33.35
C LEU A 184 -5.92 -23.16 -32.41
N PRO A 185 -5.52 -24.32 -32.95
CA PRO A 185 -5.49 -25.58 -32.23
C PRO A 185 -4.19 -25.64 -31.41
N THR A 186 -4.29 -25.67 -30.08
CA THR A 186 -3.09 -25.85 -29.24
C THR A 186 -3.20 -27.09 -28.36
N GLY A 187 -2.33 -28.05 -28.66
CA GLY A 187 -2.20 -29.32 -27.97
C GLY A 187 -1.56 -29.20 -26.58
N ARG A 188 -2.15 -29.97 -25.66
CA ARG A 188 -1.70 -30.41 -24.33
C ARG A 188 -0.21 -30.16 -23.97
N LYS A 189 0.05 -29.16 -23.11
CA LYS A 189 0.73 -29.31 -21.80
C LYS A 189 0.82 -27.98 -21.04
N ASN A 190 0.54 -28.10 -19.73
CA ASN A 190 0.91 -27.22 -18.61
C ASN A 190 -0.18 -26.29 -18.01
N VAL A 191 -1.04 -26.89 -17.17
CA VAL A 191 -2.14 -26.28 -16.42
C VAL A 191 -1.66 -25.19 -15.44
N PHE A 192 -0.44 -25.29 -14.89
CA PHE A 192 0.06 -24.30 -13.91
C PHE A 192 0.51 -22.98 -14.53
N TYR A 193 1.00 -23.00 -15.78
CA TYR A 193 1.32 -21.79 -16.55
C TYR A 193 0.05 -21.06 -16.99
N LEU A 194 -1.02 -21.82 -17.26
CA LEU A 194 -2.34 -21.33 -17.67
C LEU A 194 -3.14 -20.72 -16.51
N THR A 195 -2.77 -20.93 -15.25
CA THR A 195 -3.41 -20.31 -14.08
C THR A 195 -2.81 -18.93 -13.77
N ILE A 196 -1.48 -18.78 -13.91
CA ILE A 196 -0.80 -17.49 -13.74
C ILE A 196 -1.02 -16.59 -14.97
N TYR A 197 -0.96 -17.16 -16.18
CA TYR A 197 -1.38 -16.43 -17.37
C TYR A 197 -2.92 -16.36 -17.49
N GLY A 198 -3.71 -17.31 -16.98
CA GLY A 198 -5.18 -17.23 -16.98
C GLY A 198 -5.76 -16.14 -16.08
N SER A 199 -4.91 -15.53 -15.24
CA SER A 199 -5.25 -14.33 -14.48
C SER A 199 -4.82 -13.02 -15.17
N VAL A 200 -3.99 -13.06 -16.24
CA VAL A 200 -3.60 -11.86 -17.03
C VAL A 200 -3.57 -12.04 -18.57
N LEU A 201 -2.98 -13.09 -19.18
CA LEU A 201 -2.82 -13.25 -20.65
C LEU A 201 -2.73 -14.72 -21.19
N GLY A 202 -3.53 -15.67 -20.69
CA GLY A 202 -3.30 -17.11 -20.91
C GLY A 202 -4.06 -17.76 -22.05
N ALA A 203 -3.47 -17.72 -23.25
CA ALA A 203 -3.57 -18.74 -24.34
C ALA A 203 -3.25 -18.11 -25.71
N GLY A 204 -2.09 -17.45 -25.89
CA GLY A 204 -1.84 -16.63 -27.10
C GLY A 204 -0.58 -16.96 -27.91
N SER A 205 0.28 -17.87 -27.46
CA SER A 205 1.65 -17.93 -28.02
C SER A 205 1.85 -18.91 -29.18
N TYR A 206 0.96 -19.89 -29.39
CA TYR A 206 0.99 -20.72 -30.61
C TYR A 206 0.14 -20.11 -31.74
N LEU A 207 -0.63 -19.05 -31.42
CA LEU A 207 -1.62 -18.46 -32.30
C LEU A 207 -1.03 -17.45 -33.32
N LEU A 208 0.08 -16.80 -32.94
CA LEU A 208 0.69 -15.77 -33.78
C LEU A 208 1.29 -16.30 -35.09
N HIS A 209 1.82 -17.53 -35.10
CA HIS A 209 2.41 -18.12 -36.32
C HIS A 209 1.35 -18.50 -37.37
N TYR A 210 0.15 -18.85 -36.93
CA TYR A 210 -0.92 -19.22 -37.86
C TYR A 210 -1.78 -18.04 -38.29
N PHE A 211 -1.92 -17.01 -37.44
CA PHE A 211 -2.52 -15.74 -37.84
C PHE A 211 -1.68 -15.03 -38.92
N SER A 212 -0.34 -15.18 -38.85
CA SER A 212 0.57 -14.81 -39.94
C SER A 212 0.27 -15.56 -41.24
N MET A 213 -0.11 -16.85 -41.18
CA MET A 213 -0.52 -17.66 -42.34
C MET A 213 -1.91 -17.31 -42.88
N LEU A 214 -2.85 -16.93 -42.02
CA LEU A 214 -4.22 -16.54 -42.40
C LEU A 214 -4.26 -15.15 -43.05
N VAL A 215 -3.53 -14.18 -42.48
CA VAL A 215 -3.29 -12.88 -43.10
C VAL A 215 -2.50 -13.05 -44.40
N ASN A 216 -1.46 -13.91 -44.44
CA ASN A 216 -0.78 -14.23 -45.70
C ASN A 216 -1.73 -14.85 -46.73
N SER A 217 -2.62 -15.77 -46.35
CA SER A 217 -3.54 -16.41 -47.29
C SER A 217 -4.61 -15.45 -47.83
N LEU A 218 -5.08 -14.50 -47.01
CA LEU A 218 -6.00 -13.44 -47.44
C LEU A 218 -5.27 -12.40 -48.29
N LEU A 219 -4.04 -12.02 -47.96
CA LEU A 219 -3.21 -11.10 -48.77
C LEU A 219 -2.83 -11.71 -50.13
N VAL A 220 -2.48 -13.00 -50.16
CA VAL A 220 -2.15 -13.75 -51.38
C VAL A 220 -3.40 -13.99 -52.22
N ASN A 221 -4.57 -14.26 -51.62
CA ASN A 221 -5.84 -14.36 -52.36
C ASN A 221 -6.36 -13.02 -52.90
N PHE A 222 -5.97 -11.89 -52.31
CA PHE A 222 -6.21 -10.55 -52.87
C PHE A 222 -5.13 -10.10 -53.86
N GLY A 223 -4.09 -10.92 -54.11
CA GLY A 223 -3.04 -10.63 -55.08
C GLY A 223 -2.20 -9.40 -54.75
N MET A 224 -2.00 -9.09 -53.46
CA MET A 224 -1.23 -7.92 -53.05
C MET A 224 0.20 -8.30 -52.66
N SER A 225 1.18 -7.68 -53.32
CA SER A 225 2.61 -7.85 -53.08
C SER A 225 3.01 -7.41 -51.66
N GLU A 226 4.19 -7.86 -51.21
CA GLU A 226 4.81 -7.52 -49.90
C GLU A 226 4.89 -6.01 -49.61
N ASP A 227 4.73 -5.15 -50.62
CA ASP A 227 4.76 -3.68 -50.52
C ASP A 227 3.49 -3.06 -49.91
N MET A 228 2.40 -3.82 -49.73
CA MET A 228 1.09 -3.32 -49.27
C MET A 228 0.72 -3.65 -47.80
N HIS A 229 1.63 -4.23 -47.00
CA HIS A 229 1.35 -4.52 -45.59
C HIS A 229 1.17 -3.28 -44.72
N TYR A 230 1.93 -2.21 -44.96
CA TYR A 230 1.82 -0.94 -44.24
C TYR A 230 0.45 -0.26 -44.43
N PRO A 231 -0.08 -0.07 -45.66
CA PRO A 231 -1.40 0.54 -45.83
C PRO A 231 -2.55 -0.32 -45.28
N VAL A 232 -2.47 -1.65 -45.39
CA VAL A 232 -3.54 -2.54 -44.89
C VAL A 232 -3.60 -2.57 -43.36
N SER A 233 -2.43 -2.62 -42.70
CA SER A 233 -2.36 -2.54 -41.24
C SER A 233 -2.82 -1.19 -40.71
N ALA A 234 -2.49 -0.09 -41.39
CA ALA A 234 -2.98 1.24 -41.07
C ALA A 234 -4.51 1.33 -41.19
N LEU A 235 -5.11 0.77 -42.25
CA LEU A 235 -6.57 0.75 -42.43
C LEU A 235 -7.28 -0.05 -41.33
N LEU A 236 -6.71 -1.18 -40.91
CA LEU A 236 -7.25 -1.96 -39.80
C LEU A 236 -7.20 -1.19 -38.48
N LEU A 237 -6.07 -0.53 -38.18
CA LEU A 237 -5.92 0.28 -36.97
C LEU A 237 -6.95 1.42 -36.94
N VAL A 238 -7.11 2.13 -38.06
CA VAL A 238 -8.12 3.18 -38.19
C VAL A 238 -9.53 2.63 -38.02
N GLY A 239 -9.84 1.47 -38.61
CA GLY A 239 -11.12 0.80 -38.44
C GLY A 239 -11.44 0.46 -36.98
N ILE A 240 -10.45 0.00 -36.22
CA ILE A 240 -10.58 -0.29 -34.77
C ILE A 240 -10.89 0.98 -33.98
N ILE A 241 -10.16 2.06 -34.27
CA ILE A 241 -10.36 3.36 -33.60
C ILE A 241 -11.77 3.90 -33.89
N ILE A 242 -12.20 3.84 -35.15
CA ILE A 242 -13.54 4.30 -35.54
C ILE A 242 -14.62 3.45 -34.88
N LEU A 243 -14.50 2.11 -34.92
CA LEU A 243 -15.50 1.21 -34.36
C LEU A 243 -15.62 1.37 -32.83
N GLY A 244 -14.49 1.37 -32.13
CA GLY A 244 -14.47 1.53 -30.68
C GLY A 244 -14.90 2.92 -30.24
N GLY A 245 -14.48 3.96 -30.97
CA GLY A 245 -14.90 5.34 -30.73
C GLY A 245 -16.40 5.53 -30.97
N ALA A 246 -16.95 4.97 -32.05
CA ALA A 246 -18.37 5.02 -32.36
C ALA A 246 -19.22 4.31 -31.29
N LEU A 247 -18.77 3.13 -30.83
CA LEU A 247 -19.41 2.39 -29.74
C LEU A 247 -19.44 3.23 -28.45
N GLY A 248 -18.29 3.77 -28.04
CA GLY A 248 -18.19 4.60 -26.83
C GLY A 248 -19.03 5.87 -26.93
N TYR A 249 -19.00 6.55 -28.07
CA TYR A 249 -19.85 7.72 -28.33
C TYR A 249 -21.34 7.40 -28.22
N TRP A 250 -21.77 6.31 -28.86
CA TRP A 250 -23.16 5.87 -28.85
C TRP A 250 -23.65 5.54 -27.44
N LEU A 251 -22.84 4.84 -26.64
CA LEU A 251 -23.16 4.52 -25.24
C LEU A 251 -23.36 5.78 -24.40
N VAL A 252 -22.46 6.76 -24.51
CA VAL A 252 -22.56 8.01 -23.76
C VAL A 252 -23.81 8.79 -24.18
N ARG A 253 -24.06 8.94 -25.49
CA ARG A 253 -25.28 9.59 -25.99
C ARG A 253 -26.56 8.92 -25.50
N LYS A 254 -26.56 7.60 -25.37
CA LYS A 254 -27.77 6.84 -25.03
C LYS A 254 -28.04 6.78 -23.52
N PHE A 255 -26.99 6.64 -22.72
CA PHE A 255 -27.13 6.32 -21.29
C PHE A 255 -26.64 7.42 -20.35
N VAL A 256 -25.77 8.32 -20.78
CA VAL A 256 -25.12 9.30 -19.90
C VAL A 256 -25.65 10.73 -20.12
N ILE A 257 -26.08 11.04 -21.34
CA ILE A 257 -26.47 12.39 -21.74
C ILE A 257 -28.00 12.51 -21.77
N SER A 258 -28.52 13.59 -21.18
CA SER A 258 -29.93 13.95 -21.17
C SER A 258 -30.34 14.65 -22.48
N GLU A 259 -31.64 14.89 -22.65
CA GLU A 259 -32.21 15.49 -23.87
C GLU A 259 -31.71 16.92 -24.13
N ASP A 260 -31.34 17.63 -23.07
CA ASP A 260 -30.75 18.98 -23.10
C ASP A 260 -29.26 18.98 -23.51
N GLY A 261 -28.66 17.80 -23.70
CA GLY A 261 -27.25 17.65 -24.04
C GLY A 261 -26.30 17.74 -22.85
N SER A 262 -26.82 17.87 -21.62
CA SER A 262 -26.03 17.83 -20.39
C SER A 262 -25.89 16.40 -19.87
N VAL A 263 -25.03 16.19 -18.87
CA VAL A 263 -24.94 14.87 -18.20
C VAL A 263 -26.17 14.67 -17.33
N ASP A 264 -26.77 13.48 -17.41
CA ASP A 264 -27.92 13.12 -16.58
C ASP A 264 -27.67 13.41 -15.10
N SER A 265 -28.65 14.07 -14.48
CA SER A 265 -28.53 14.57 -13.11
C SER A 265 -28.30 13.46 -12.09
N GLY A 266 -28.87 12.27 -12.30
CA GLY A 266 -28.67 11.10 -11.46
C GLY A 266 -27.25 10.56 -11.60
N ILE A 267 -26.76 10.44 -12.83
CA ILE A 267 -25.38 9.98 -13.13
C ILE A 267 -24.35 10.96 -12.58
N ALA A 268 -24.52 12.26 -12.83
CA ALA A 268 -23.65 13.30 -12.30
C ALA A 268 -23.64 13.29 -10.76
N GLY A 269 -24.80 13.09 -10.12
CA GLY A 269 -24.92 12.91 -8.68
C GLY A 269 -24.11 11.71 -8.18
N PHE A 270 -24.31 10.54 -8.79
CA PHE A 270 -23.61 9.31 -8.44
C PHE A 270 -22.09 9.45 -8.56
N VAL A 271 -21.59 9.92 -9.71
CA VAL A 271 -20.14 10.07 -9.96
C VAL A 271 -19.51 11.04 -8.97
N LYS A 272 -20.17 12.16 -8.68
CA LYS A 272 -19.71 13.14 -7.69
C LYS A 272 -19.55 12.53 -6.30
N TRP A 273 -20.54 11.75 -5.84
CA TRP A 273 -20.47 11.09 -4.53
C TRP A 273 -19.43 9.96 -4.50
N ALA A 274 -19.33 9.17 -5.57
CA ALA A 274 -18.32 8.12 -5.68
C ALA A 274 -16.90 8.71 -5.62
N MET A 275 -16.64 9.78 -6.37
CA MET A 275 -15.36 10.49 -6.32
C MET A 275 -15.06 11.04 -4.93
N ARG A 276 -16.06 11.62 -4.24
CA ARG A 276 -15.89 12.09 -2.86
C ARG A 276 -15.56 10.98 -1.89
N LEU A 277 -16.22 9.82 -2.01
CA LEU A 277 -15.95 8.67 -1.17
C LEU A 277 -14.50 8.17 -1.35
N VAL A 278 -14.06 8.01 -2.60
CA VAL A 278 -12.67 7.64 -2.93
C VAL A 278 -11.68 8.69 -2.42
N ALA A 279 -12.00 9.98 -2.55
CA ALA A 279 -11.14 11.04 -2.07
C ALA A 279 -10.98 11.03 -0.54
N VAL A 280 -12.08 10.80 0.17
CA VAL A 280 -12.10 10.66 1.64
C VAL A 280 -11.28 9.45 2.08
N THR A 281 -11.35 8.32 1.38
CA THR A 281 -10.50 7.17 1.73
C THR A 281 -9.02 7.49 1.55
N PHE A 282 -8.61 8.14 0.46
CA PHE A 282 -7.22 8.58 0.26
C PHE A 282 -6.73 9.50 1.39
N ILE A 283 -7.56 10.45 1.83
CA ILE A 283 -7.22 11.34 2.95
C ILE A 283 -7.06 10.54 4.26
N PHE A 284 -7.94 9.58 4.53
CA PHE A 284 -7.86 8.78 5.76
C PHE A 284 -6.72 7.77 5.78
N GLN A 285 -6.26 7.26 4.63
CA GLN A 285 -5.09 6.37 4.57
C GLN A 285 -3.83 7.01 5.16
N VAL A 286 -3.76 8.34 5.21
CA VAL A 286 -2.67 9.09 5.86
C VAL A 286 -2.61 8.85 7.37
N VAL A 287 -3.76 8.61 8.00
CA VAL A 287 -3.88 8.44 9.46
C VAL A 287 -3.60 7.00 9.88
N TYR A 288 -3.77 6.03 8.96
CA TYR A 288 -3.55 4.62 9.27
C TYR A 288 -2.06 4.36 9.53
N SER A 289 -1.75 4.05 10.79
CA SER A 289 -0.44 3.54 11.18
C SER A 289 -0.54 2.02 11.18
N PRO A 290 0.26 1.31 10.36
CA PRO A 290 0.27 -0.14 10.39
C PRO A 290 0.65 -0.63 11.81
N PRO A 291 0.13 -1.79 12.26
CA PRO A 291 0.54 -2.38 13.51
C PRO A 291 2.07 -2.61 13.52
N PRO A 292 2.71 -2.64 14.70
CA PRO A 292 4.16 -2.80 14.80
C PRO A 292 4.59 -4.06 14.06
N THR A 293 5.29 -3.88 12.95
CA THR A 293 5.78 -4.97 12.12
C THR A 293 6.69 -5.86 12.96
N PRO A 294 6.49 -7.20 12.97
CA PRO A 294 7.52 -8.09 13.46
C PRO A 294 8.77 -7.89 12.60
N ASN A 295 9.91 -7.62 13.24
CA ASN A 295 11.20 -7.58 12.54
C ASN A 295 11.37 -8.93 11.83
N ILE A 296 11.54 -8.90 10.50
CA ILE A 296 12.01 -10.04 9.70
C ILE A 296 13.54 -9.91 9.58
#